data_AF-A0A2N2RJ33-F1
#
_entry.id   AF-A0A2N2RJ33-F1
#
_cell.length_a   1.000
_cell.length_b   1.000
_cell.length_c   1.000
_cell.angle_alpha   90.00
_cell.angle_beta   90.00
_cell.angle_gamma   90.00
#
_symmetry.space_group_name_H-M   'P 1'
#
loop_
_entity.id
_entity.type
_entity.pdbx_description
1 polymer ?
#
loop_
_entity_poly.entity_id
_entity_poly.type
_entity_poly.pdbx_seq_one_letter_code
_entity_poly.pdbx_strand_id
1 'polypeptide(L)'
;MAIDIDTLTEPELVDLNHRIVARLRFLQQMRAHACMLEFRLGERVSFQPDGHPVLFGVITKYNRKSVTVITEAGQHWTVAPTLLHKIKPVRETASEGGQVIRLPQK
;
A
#
# COMPACT_ATOMS: atom_id res chain seq x y z
N MET A 1 3.63 30.35 -9.48
CA MET A 1 2.65 31.17 -10.23
C MET A 1 1.45 31.37 -9.33
N ALA A 2 1.11 32.61 -9.00
CA ALA A 2 -0.03 32.92 -8.14
C ALA A 2 -1.29 33.06 -9.01
N ILE A 3 -2.41 32.53 -8.54
CA ILE A 3 -3.73 32.81 -9.12
C ILE A 3 -4.26 34.00 -8.33
N ASP A 4 -4.54 35.10 -9.00
CA ASP A 4 -5.14 36.28 -8.39
C ASP A 4 -6.66 36.10 -8.31
N ILE A 5 -7.14 35.79 -7.11
CA ILE A 5 -8.55 35.47 -6.85
C ILE A 5 -9.40 36.71 -6.57
N ASP A 6 -8.77 37.86 -6.29
CA ASP A 6 -9.48 39.10 -5.91
C ASP A 6 -10.17 39.76 -7.11
N THR A 7 -9.82 39.33 -8.32
CA THR A 7 -10.43 39.77 -9.58
C THR A 7 -11.68 38.98 -9.96
N LEU A 8 -11.99 37.89 -9.24
CA LEU A 8 -13.07 36.97 -9.57
C LEU A 8 -14.37 37.33 -8.84
N THR A 9 -15.48 37.28 -9.58
CA THR A 9 -16.82 37.34 -9.00
C THR A 9 -17.16 36.06 -8.23
N GLU A 10 -18.17 36.11 -7.36
CA GLU A 10 -18.59 34.93 -6.58
C GLU A 10 -18.90 33.69 -7.45
N PRO A 11 -19.62 33.78 -8.59
CA PRO A 11 -19.83 32.63 -9.47
C PRO A 11 -18.53 32.08 -10.06
N GLU A 12 -17.58 32.94 -10.42
CA GLU A 12 -16.28 32.52 -10.96
C GLU A 12 -15.41 31.84 -9.90
N LEU A 13 -15.48 32.31 -8.65
CA LEU A 13 -14.84 31.65 -7.51
C LEU A 13 -15.43 30.26 -7.26
N VAL A 14 -16.75 30.11 -7.36
CA VAL A 14 -17.42 28.82 -7.23
C VAL A 14 -17.01 27.86 -8.36
N ASP A 15 -16.97 28.33 -9.61
CA ASP A 15 -16.50 27.52 -10.73
C ASP A 15 -15.03 27.09 -10.56
N LEU A 16 -14.16 28.04 -10.18
CA LEU A 16 -12.76 27.77 -9.90
C LEU A 16 -12.60 26.72 -8.81
N ASN A 17 -13.36 26.84 -7.71
CA ASN A 17 -13.34 25.86 -6.63
C ASN A 17 -13.74 24.46 -7.12
N HIS A 18 -14.84 24.34 -7.87
CA HIS A 18 -15.27 23.06 -8.43
C HIS A 18 -14.18 22.40 -9.30
N ARG A 19 -13.51 23.19 -10.13
CA ARG A 19 -12.40 22.72 -10.98
C ARG A 19 -11.19 22.29 -10.17
N ILE A 20 -10.81 23.05 -9.15
CA ILE A 20 -9.70 22.71 -8.24
C ILE A 20 -10.01 21.39 -7.52
N VAL A 21 -11.19 21.28 -6.90
CA VAL A 21 -11.60 20.07 -6.19
C VAL A 21 -11.63 18.86 -7.13
N ALA A 22 -12.17 19.01 -8.34
CA ALA A 22 -12.17 17.96 -9.35
C ALA A 22 -10.74 17.52 -9.72
N ARG A 23 -9.84 18.48 -9.95
CA ARG A 23 -8.43 18.19 -10.27
C ARG A 23 -7.70 17.50 -9.13
N LEU A 24 -7.89 17.95 -7.89
CA LEU A 24 -7.29 17.34 -6.71
C LEU A 24 -7.77 15.89 -6.51
N ARG A 25 -9.08 15.65 -6.64
CA ARG A 25 -9.65 14.30 -6.58
C ARG A 25 -9.07 13.39 -7.65
N PHE A 26 -8.91 13.88 -8.87
CA PHE A 26 -8.28 13.12 -9.96
C PHE A 26 -6.82 12.78 -9.64
N LEU A 27 -6.02 13.74 -9.18
CA LEU A 27 -4.62 13.50 -8.77
C LEU A 27 -4.51 12.51 -7.61
N GLN A 28 -5.45 12.54 -6.67
CA GLN A 28 -5.51 11.56 -5.58
C GLN A 28 -5.80 10.15 -6.10
N GLN A 29 -6.74 10.01 -7.04
CA GLN A 29 -7.02 8.73 -7.68
C GLN A 29 -5.82 8.21 -8.47
N MET A 30 -5.12 9.07 -9.21
CA MET A 30 -3.89 8.70 -9.91
C MET A 30 -2.81 8.20 -8.95
N ARG A 31 -2.61 8.88 -7.81
CA ARG A 31 -1.64 8.44 -6.80
C ARG A 31 -2.01 7.09 -6.19
N ALA A 32 -3.28 6.87 -5.88
CA ALA A 32 -3.75 5.58 -5.38
C ALA A 32 -3.55 4.46 -6.43
N HIS A 33 -3.78 4.75 -7.70
CA HIS A 33 -3.53 3.82 -8.81
C HIS A 33 -2.04 3.55 -9.04
N ALA A 34 -1.17 4.56 -8.92
CA ALA A 34 0.27 4.39 -9.00
C ALA A 34 0.79 3.52 -7.84
N CYS A 35 0.28 3.74 -6.63
CA CYS A 35 0.60 2.91 -5.47
C CYS A 35 0.13 1.45 -5.66
N MET A 36 -1.01 1.20 -6.33
CA MET A 36 -1.39 -0.17 -6.74
C MET A 36 -0.38 -0.83 -7.67
N LEU A 37 0.21 -0.10 -8.61
CA LEU A 37 1.20 -0.64 -9.54
C LEU A 37 2.50 -1.06 -8.83
N GLU A 38 2.76 -0.52 -7.64
CA GLU A 38 3.90 -0.96 -6.84
C GLU A 38 3.69 -2.37 -6.27
N PHE A 39 2.44 -2.80 -6.04
CA PHE A 39 2.12 -4.10 -5.45
C PHE A 39 1.63 -5.11 -6.49
N ARG A 40 2.05 -6.37 -6.38
CA ARG A 40 1.67 -7.48 -7.26
C ARG A 40 0.64 -8.39 -6.59
N LEU A 41 -0.25 -9.01 -7.36
CA LEU A 41 -1.04 -10.14 -6.85
C LEU A 41 -0.08 -11.27 -6.41
N GLY A 42 -0.38 -11.89 -5.29
CA GLY A 42 0.48 -12.88 -4.65
C GLY A 42 1.62 -12.29 -3.80
N GLU A 43 1.79 -10.96 -3.78
CA GLU A 43 2.81 -10.31 -2.95
C GLU A 43 2.40 -10.31 -1.47
N ARG A 44 3.35 -10.63 -0.59
CA ARG A 44 3.16 -10.53 0.87
C ARG A 44 3.35 -9.08 1.32
N VAL A 45 2.38 -8.61 2.09
CA VAL A 45 2.32 -7.24 2.61
C VAL A 45 1.97 -7.24 4.09
N SER A 46 2.32 -6.17 4.78
CA SER A 46 1.84 -5.88 6.12
C SER A 46 1.00 -4.61 6.15
N PHE A 47 0.08 -4.55 7.11
CA PHE A 47 -0.78 -3.39 7.37
C PHE A 47 -1.26 -3.42 8.82
N GLN A 48 -1.64 -2.28 9.37
CA GLN A 48 -2.14 -2.18 10.74
C GLN A 48 -3.51 -1.51 10.76
N PRO A 49 -4.60 -2.30 10.88
CA PRO A 49 -5.92 -1.74 11.13
C PRO A 49 -6.02 -1.13 12.52
N ASP A 50 -6.89 -0.14 12.68
CA ASP A 50 -7.16 0.47 13.99
C ASP A 50 -7.67 -0.58 14.99
N GLY A 51 -7.08 -0.59 16.20
CA GLY A 51 -7.44 -1.56 17.24
C GLY A 51 -6.91 -2.98 17.03
N HIS A 52 -6.13 -3.22 15.96
CA HIS A 52 -5.49 -4.52 15.70
C HIS A 52 -3.96 -4.42 15.76
N PRO A 53 -3.27 -5.52 16.10
CA PRO A 53 -1.83 -5.60 15.86
C PRO A 53 -1.54 -5.54 14.36
N VAL A 54 -0.27 -5.36 13.99
CA VAL A 54 0.17 -5.46 12.60
C VAL A 54 -0.22 -6.84 12.06
N LEU A 55 -0.94 -6.84 10.94
CA LEU A 55 -1.36 -8.03 10.24
C LEU A 55 -0.49 -8.25 9.00
N PHE A 56 -0.29 -9.52 8.67
CA PHE A 56 0.45 -9.96 7.49
C PHE A 56 -0.48 -10.77 6.61
N GLY A 57 -0.33 -10.61 5.30
CA GLY A 57 -1.15 -11.34 4.35
C GLY A 57 -0.67 -11.20 2.92
N VAL A 58 -1.44 -11.80 2.02
CA VAL A 58 -1.15 -11.84 0.58
C VAL A 58 -2.22 -11.06 -0.17
N ILE A 59 -1.80 -10.24 -1.13
CA ILE A 59 -2.73 -9.55 -2.02
C ILE A 59 -3.35 -10.56 -2.99
N THR A 60 -4.67 -10.65 -3.03
CA THR A 60 -5.39 -11.61 -3.87
C THR A 60 -6.23 -10.96 -4.96
N LYS A 61 -6.59 -9.68 -4.81
CA LYS A 61 -7.40 -8.96 -5.79
C LYS A 61 -7.13 -7.46 -5.79
N TYR A 62 -7.12 -6.87 -6.98
CA TYR A 62 -7.22 -5.42 -7.15
C TYR A 62 -8.69 -4.98 -7.25
N ASN A 63 -9.05 -3.95 -6.49
CA ASN A 63 -10.30 -3.21 -6.68
C ASN A 63 -9.98 -1.84 -7.27
N ARG A 64 -11.00 -0.99 -7.49
CA ARG A 64 -10.79 0.33 -8.11
C ARG A 64 -9.96 1.31 -7.25
N LYS A 65 -9.97 1.16 -5.92
CA LYS A 65 -9.29 2.06 -4.96
C LYS A 65 -8.60 1.34 -3.78
N SER A 66 -8.73 0.02 -3.71
CA SER A 66 -8.26 -0.82 -2.62
C SER A 66 -7.77 -2.15 -3.14
N VAL A 67 -7.04 -2.90 -2.33
CA VAL A 67 -6.73 -4.30 -2.59
C VAL A 67 -7.40 -5.19 -1.57
N THR A 68 -7.67 -6.42 -1.96
CA THR A 68 -8.06 -7.46 -1.02
C THR A 68 -6.81 -8.20 -0.57
N VAL A 69 -6.61 -8.26 0.75
CA VAL A 69 -5.54 -9.01 1.40
C VAL A 69 -6.16 -10.17 2.16
N ILE A 70 -5.65 -11.39 1.95
CA ILE A 70 -5.98 -12.54 2.80
C ILE A 70 -4.84 -12.73 3.79
N THR A 71 -5.17 -12.67 5.08
CA THR A 71 -4.21 -12.91 6.16
C THR A 71 -3.88 -14.39 6.30
N GLU A 72 -2.82 -14.71 7.05
CA GLU A 72 -2.45 -16.10 7.35
C GLU A 72 -3.55 -16.87 8.11
N ALA A 73 -4.38 -16.16 8.87
CA ALA A 73 -5.55 -16.71 9.55
C ALA A 73 -6.78 -16.88 8.62
N GLY A 74 -6.64 -16.63 7.32
CA GLY A 74 -7.71 -16.74 6.33
C GLY A 74 -8.71 -15.58 6.32
N GLN A 75 -8.50 -14.53 7.11
CA GLN A 75 -9.38 -13.36 7.12
C GLN A 75 -9.17 -12.51 5.87
N HIS A 76 -10.26 -11.99 5.31
CA HIS A 76 -10.26 -11.11 4.14
C HIS A 76 -10.37 -9.64 4.56
N TRP A 77 -9.43 -8.82 4.12
CA TRP A 77 -9.38 -7.40 4.41
C TRP A 77 -9.36 -6.57 3.13
N THR A 78 -10.13 -5.48 3.11
CA THR A 78 -10.06 -4.48 2.04
C THR A 78 -9.25 -3.30 2.53
N VAL A 79 -8.08 -3.08 1.93
CA VAL A 79 -7.09 -2.11 2.44
C VAL A 79 -6.71 -1.14 1.32
N ALA A 80 -6.57 0.14 1.66
CA ALA A 80 -6.03 1.13 0.73
C ALA A 80 -4.53 0.85 0.50
N PRO A 81 -4.02 0.91 -0.75
CA PRO A 81 -2.62 0.62 -1.04
C PRO A 81 -1.63 1.47 -0.24
N THR A 82 -2.02 2.71 0.10
CA THR A 82 -1.21 3.64 0.90
C THR A 82 -1.00 3.21 2.34
N LEU A 83 -1.77 2.24 2.83
CA LEU A 83 -1.66 1.66 4.18
C LEU A 83 -0.91 0.33 4.17
N LEU A 84 -0.48 -0.15 3.00
CA LEU A 84 0.28 -1.36 2.86
C LEU A 84 1.78 -1.06 2.91
N HIS A 85 2.52 -1.99 3.51
CA HIS A 85 3.97 -1.99 3.49
C HIS A 85 4.46 -3.29 2.83
N LYS A 86 5.43 -3.16 1.93
CA LYS A 86 6.11 -4.31 1.34
C LYS A 86 6.96 -4.99 2.39
N ILE A 87 6.84 -6.31 2.48
CA ILE A 87 7.74 -7.11 3.29
C ILE A 87 8.98 -7.40 2.44
N LYS A 88 10.12 -6.78 2.76
CA LYS A 88 11.38 -7.25 2.20
C LYS A 88 11.68 -8.62 2.82
N PRO A 89 12.02 -9.65 2.03
CA PRO A 89 12.58 -10.85 2.62
C PRO A 89 13.86 -10.42 3.34
N VAL A 90 13.91 -10.63 4.65
CA VAL A 90 15.18 -10.64 5.37
C VAL A 90 15.95 -11.76 4.69
N ARG A 91 17.01 -11.42 3.96
CA ARG A 91 17.99 -12.43 3.56
C ARG A 91 18.40 -13.09 4.86
N GLU A 92 18.09 -14.37 5.01
CA GLU A 92 18.73 -15.21 6.01
C GLU A 92 20.22 -14.93 5.86
N THR A 93 20.82 -14.25 6.84
CA THR A 93 22.25 -14.29 7.01
C THR A 93 22.53 -15.77 7.17
N ALA A 94 23.14 -16.36 6.14
CA ALA A 94 23.60 -17.73 6.16
C ALA A 94 24.21 -17.98 7.53
N SER A 95 23.61 -18.92 8.27
CA SER A 95 24.15 -19.40 9.53
C SER A 95 25.56 -19.90 9.21
N GLU A 96 26.57 -19.12 9.57
CA GLU A 96 27.96 -19.54 9.46
C GLU A 96 28.16 -20.79 10.32
N GLY A 97 28.49 -21.90 9.66
CA GLY A 97 29.37 -22.92 10.24
C GLY A 97 28.84 -23.79 11.37
N GLY A 98 27.68 -24.45 11.19
CA GLY A 98 27.38 -25.67 11.93
C GLY A 98 28.26 -26.83 11.45
N GLN A 99 29.48 -26.96 12.00
CA GLN A 99 30.43 -28.01 11.63
C GLN A 99 29.95 -29.39 12.12
N VAL A 100 29.33 -30.17 11.24
CA VAL A 100 28.89 -31.54 11.53
C VAL A 100 30.10 -32.48 11.44
N ILE A 101 30.66 -32.87 12.58
CA ILE A 101 31.68 -33.93 12.67
C ILE A 101 30.95 -35.29 12.64
N ARG A 102 31.21 -36.11 11.61
CA ARG A 102 30.76 -37.50 11.58
C ARG A 102 31.66 -38.35 12.48
N LEU A 103 31.06 -39.05 13.44
CA LEU A 103 31.74 -40.01 14.32
C LEU A 103 31.84 -41.37 13.60
N PRO A 104 33.02 -42.01 13.51
CA PRO A 104 33.13 -43.36 12.96
C PRO A 104 32.62 -44.38 13.98
N GLN A 105 31.72 -45.26 13.52
CA GLN A 105 31.27 -46.43 14.28
C GLN A 105 32.36 -47.51 14.25
N LYS A 106 32.58 -48.16 15.40
CA LYS A 106 33.48 -49.30 15.56
C LYS A 106 32.67 -50.57 15.72
#